data_AF-A0A2U1K8X4-F1
#
_entry.id   AF-A0A2U1K8X4-F1
#
_cell.length_a   1.000
_cell.length_b   1.000
_cell.length_c   1.000
_cell.angle_alpha   90.00
_cell.angle_beta   90.00
_cell.angle_gamma   90.00
#
_symmetry.space_group_name_H-M   'P 1'
#
loop_
_entity.id
_entity.type
_entity.pdbx_description
1 polymer ?
#
loop_
_entity_poly.entity_id
_entity_poly.type
_entity_poly.pdbx_seq_one_letter_code
_entity_poly.pdbx_strand_id
1 'polypeptide(L)'
;MDFKSWTELISEIEKTYPDNVKAISSAYESFLSWFPLCHGYWKKYADHMARLCTVEKAVEVYEEAVQSATYSVGLWVDYCSFSMLAFADPSDVRR
;
A
#
# COMPACT_ATOMS: atom_id res chain seq x y z
N MET A 1 -11.11 8.01 -17.16
CA MET A 1 -10.41 8.94 -16.24
C MET A 1 -8.93 8.87 -16.56
N ASP A 2 -8.24 10.01 -16.59
CA ASP A 2 -6.78 10.05 -16.72
C ASP A 2 -6.10 9.91 -15.36
N PHE A 3 -4.77 9.74 -15.35
CA PHE A 3 -3.99 9.56 -14.13
C PHE A 3 -4.20 10.72 -13.15
N LYS A 4 -4.20 11.98 -13.63
CA LYS A 4 -4.35 13.17 -12.78
C LYS A 4 -5.69 13.16 -12.04
N SER A 5 -6.78 12.91 -12.74
CA SER A 5 -8.13 12.83 -12.16
C SER A 5 -8.21 11.78 -11.05
N TRP A 6 -7.55 10.63 -11.23
CA TRP A 6 -7.49 9.59 -10.20
C TRP A 6 -6.69 10.01 -8.97
N THR A 7 -5.53 10.64 -9.17
CA THR A 7 -4.70 11.10 -8.05
C THR A 7 -5.37 12.20 -7.23
N GLU A 8 -6.13 13.09 -7.88
CA GLU A 8 -6.95 14.09 -7.21
C GLU A 8 -8.09 13.43 -6.42
N LEU A 9 -8.77 12.44 -6.99
CA LEU A 9 -9.82 11.69 -6.30
C LEU A 9 -9.29 10.97 -5.06
N ILE A 10 -8.16 10.27 -5.17
CA ILE A 10 -7.52 9.59 -4.02
C ILE A 10 -7.17 10.62 -2.94
N SER A 11 -6.55 11.74 -3.32
CA SER A 11 -6.19 12.78 -2.36
C SER A 11 -7.40 13.38 -1.65
N GLU A 12 -8.51 13.57 -2.35
CA GLU A 12 -9.75 14.08 -1.77
C GLU A 12 -10.38 13.06 -0.81
N ILE A 13 -10.38 11.78 -1.17
CA ILE A 13 -10.90 10.71 -0.29
C ILE A 13 -10.06 10.60 0.99
N GLU A 14 -8.74 10.64 0.88
CA GLU A 14 -7.85 10.62 2.04
C GLU A 14 -8.06 11.81 2.98
N LYS A 15 -8.34 12.99 2.41
CA LYS A 15 -8.57 14.21 3.18
C LYS A 15 -9.95 14.23 3.85
N THR A 16 -10.97 13.81 3.12
CA THR A 16 -12.37 13.91 3.55
C THR A 16 -12.80 12.71 4.39
N TYR A 17 -12.19 11.55 4.17
CA TYR A 17 -12.50 10.30 4.87
C TYR A 17 -11.23 9.56 5.36
N PRO A 18 -10.38 10.19 6.19
CA PRO A 18 -9.04 9.69 6.55
C PRO A 18 -9.02 8.33 7.27
N ASP A 19 -10.12 7.98 7.96
CA ASP A 19 -10.26 6.74 8.73
C ASP A 19 -11.30 5.78 8.11
N ASN A 20 -11.84 6.10 6.92
CA ASN A 20 -12.80 5.25 6.24
C ASN A 20 -12.07 4.24 5.36
N VAL A 21 -11.71 3.11 5.97
CA VAL A 21 -11.03 1.99 5.32
C VAL A 21 -11.72 1.61 4.01
N LYS A 22 -13.04 1.49 3.99
CA LYS A 22 -13.78 1.06 2.80
C LYS A 22 -13.65 2.06 1.65
N ALA A 23 -13.75 3.36 1.94
CA ALA A 23 -13.59 4.39 0.93
C ALA A 23 -12.17 4.42 0.36
N ILE A 24 -11.16 4.29 1.24
CA ILE A 24 -9.74 4.25 0.86
C ILE A 24 -9.48 3.00 0.01
N SER A 25 -9.82 1.80 0.48
CA SER A 25 -9.62 0.54 -0.24
C SER A 25 -10.27 0.58 -1.63
N SER A 26 -11.54 0.98 -1.73
CA SER A 26 -12.21 1.04 -3.03
C SER A 26 -11.55 2.01 -4.01
N ALA A 27 -11.02 3.15 -3.53
CA ALA A 27 -10.32 4.11 -4.38
C ALA A 27 -8.98 3.56 -4.90
N TYR A 28 -8.20 2.95 -4.00
CA TYR A 28 -6.90 2.38 -4.34
C TYR A 28 -7.03 1.13 -5.22
N GLU A 29 -7.90 0.18 -4.89
CA GLU A 29 -8.17 -1.02 -5.69
C GLU A 29 -8.61 -0.63 -7.11
N SER A 30 -9.54 0.33 -7.22
CA SER A 30 -9.97 0.83 -8.52
C SER A 30 -8.80 1.44 -9.29
N PHE A 31 -8.06 2.38 -8.69
CA PHE A 31 -6.93 3.03 -9.34
C PHE A 31 -5.84 2.03 -9.79
N LEU A 32 -5.45 1.11 -8.91
CA LEU A 32 -4.36 0.17 -9.15
C LEU A 32 -4.74 -0.93 -10.16
N SER A 33 -6.03 -1.21 -10.34
CA SER A 33 -6.51 -2.06 -11.46
C SER A 33 -6.21 -1.43 -12.84
N TRP A 34 -6.19 -0.10 -12.94
CA TRP A 34 -5.85 0.63 -14.17
C TRP A 34 -4.36 0.95 -14.27
N PHE A 35 -3.68 1.16 -13.14
CA PHE A 35 -2.28 1.58 -13.06
C PHE A 35 -1.42 0.65 -12.18
N PRO A 36 -1.33 -0.65 -12.50
CA PRO A 36 -0.69 -1.64 -11.63
C PRO A 36 0.81 -1.39 -11.41
N LEU A 37 1.48 -0.68 -12.31
CA LEU A 37 2.92 -0.39 -12.22
C LEU A 37 3.26 0.80 -11.31
N CYS A 38 2.26 1.50 -10.77
CA CYS A 38 2.45 2.66 -9.89
C CYS A 38 2.79 2.24 -8.45
N HIS A 39 3.98 1.65 -8.24
CA HIS A 39 4.43 1.09 -6.95
C HIS A 39 4.35 2.06 -5.77
N GLY A 40 4.59 3.36 -5.97
CA GLY A 40 4.44 4.36 -4.91
C GLY A 40 3.02 4.42 -4.32
N TYR A 41 1.98 4.12 -5.13
CA TYR A 41 0.60 4.05 -4.68
C TYR A 41 0.28 2.72 -4.00
N TRP A 42 0.89 1.61 -4.43
CA TRP A 42 0.82 0.34 -3.70
C TRP A 42 1.36 0.48 -2.28
N LYS A 43 2.55 1.10 -2.12
CA LYS A 43 3.13 1.41 -0.81
C LYS A 43 2.18 2.25 0.04
N LYS A 44 1.67 3.35 -0.54
CA LYS A 44 0.77 4.26 0.18
C LYS A 44 -0.52 3.56 0.61
N TYR A 45 -1.05 2.65 -0.20
CA TYR A 45 -2.20 1.83 0.16
C TYR A 45 -1.88 0.89 1.33
N ALA A 46 -0.75 0.17 1.26
CA ALA A 46 -0.32 -0.71 2.34
C ALA A 46 -0.09 0.06 3.66
N ASP A 47 0.49 1.26 3.61
CA ASP A 47 0.68 2.13 4.77
C ASP A 47 -0.67 2.53 5.40
N HIS A 48 -1.70 2.80 4.59
CA HIS A 48 -3.07 3.04 5.08
C HIS A 48 -3.65 1.80 5.77
N MET A 49 -3.49 0.62 5.18
CA MET A 49 -3.98 -0.62 5.78
C MET A 49 -3.27 -0.97 7.09
N ALA A 50 -1.96 -0.74 7.17
CA ALA A 50 -1.20 -0.91 8.39
C ALA A 50 -1.65 0.05 9.50
N ARG A 51 -1.97 1.30 9.13
CA ARG A 51 -2.40 2.34 10.08
C ARG A 51 -3.84 2.15 10.56
N LEU A 52 -4.75 1.81 9.65
CA LEU A 52 -6.20 1.81 9.91
C LEU A 52 -6.77 0.42 10.22
N CYS A 53 -6.05 -0.64 9.90
CA CYS A 53 -6.48 -2.02 10.10
C CYS A 53 -5.42 -2.82 10.86
N THR A 54 -4.82 -3.82 10.21
CA THR A 54 -3.82 -4.71 10.79
C THR A 54 -2.63 -4.85 9.87
N VAL A 55 -1.51 -5.30 10.42
CA VAL A 55 -0.29 -5.59 9.65
C VAL A 55 -0.56 -6.64 8.57
N GLU A 56 -1.40 -7.64 8.85
CA GLU A 56 -1.77 -8.68 7.89
C GLU A 56 -2.51 -8.10 6.67
N LYS A 57 -3.35 -7.08 6.88
CA LYS A 57 -4.02 -6.39 5.76
C LYS A 57 -3.04 -5.63 4.88
N ALA A 58 -2.00 -5.03 5.46
CA ALA A 58 -0.93 -4.43 4.66
C ALA A 58 -0.11 -5.49 3.90
N VAL A 59 0.13 -6.65 4.50
CA VAL A 59 0.77 -7.79 3.82
C VAL A 59 -0.06 -8.25 2.62
N GLU A 60 -1.39 -8.41 2.75
CA GLU A 60 -2.27 -8.77 1.63
C GLU A 60 -2.13 -7.80 0.45
N VAL A 61 -2.05 -6.49 0.72
CA VAL A 61 -1.85 -5.47 -0.31
C VAL A 61 -0.48 -5.61 -0.99
N TYR A 62 0.59 -5.88 -0.24
CA TYR A 62 1.91 -6.11 -0.82
C TYR A 62 1.95 -7.39 -1.68
N GLU A 63 1.29 -8.46 -1.24
CA GLU A 63 1.19 -9.72 -1.99
C GLU A 63 0.46 -9.53 -3.34
N GLU A 64 -0.61 -8.72 -3.36
CA GLU A 64 -1.29 -8.36 -4.62
C GLU A 64 -0.41 -7.46 -5.50
N ALA A 65 0.31 -6.53 -4.90
CA ALA A 65 1.18 -5.61 -5.60
C ALA A 65 2.31 -6.37 -6.34
N VAL A 66 2.96 -7.34 -5.71
CA VAL A 66 4.07 -8.10 -6.32
C VAL A 66 3.58 -9.04 -7.43
N GLN A 67 2.34 -9.50 -7.36
CA GLN A 67 1.70 -10.21 -8.48
C GLN A 67 1.42 -9.28 -9.65
N SER A 68 0.98 -8.04 -9.37
CA SER A 68 0.62 -7.05 -10.38
C SER A 68 1.85 -6.37 -11.03
N ALA A 69 2.94 -6.22 -10.30
CA ALA A 69 4.14 -5.49 -10.71
C ALA A 69 5.43 -6.26 -10.34
N THR A 70 5.51 -7.54 -10.68
CA THR A 70 6.57 -8.48 -10.26
C THR A 70 7.99 -8.00 -10.51
N TYR A 71 8.22 -7.26 -11.61
CA TYR A 71 9.55 -6.76 -11.98
C TYR A 71 9.92 -5.41 -11.34
N SER A 72 9.03 -4.84 -10.50
CA SER A 72 9.29 -3.58 -9.82
C SER A 72 10.22 -3.80 -8.63
N VAL A 73 11.52 -3.54 -8.83
CA VAL A 73 12.52 -3.60 -7.74
C VAL A 73 12.13 -2.67 -6.59
N GLY A 74 11.61 -1.47 -6.89
CA GLY A 74 11.16 -0.52 -5.87
C GLY A 74 10.08 -1.09 -4.97
N LEU A 75 9.12 -1.84 -5.55
CA LEU A 75 8.06 -2.48 -4.78
C LEU A 75 8.60 -3.55 -3.82
N TRP A 76 9.52 -4.39 -4.30
CA TRP A 76 10.17 -5.40 -3.44
C TRP A 76 10.98 -4.75 -2.31
N VAL A 77 11.67 -3.64 -2.59
CA VAL A 77 12.39 -2.87 -1.56
C VAL A 77 11.43 -2.32 -0.50
N ASP A 78 10.30 -1.74 -0.93
CA ASP A 78 9.28 -1.24 -0.01
C ASP A 78 8.69 -2.37 0.84
N TYR A 79 8.37 -3.52 0.23
CA TYR A 79 7.81 -4.66 0.95
C TYR A 79 8.80 -5.25 1.96
N CYS A 80 10.05 -5.48 1.58
CA CYS A 80 11.08 -5.94 2.51
C CYS A 80 11.29 -4.96 3.67
N SER A 81 11.29 -3.65 3.38
CA SER A 81 11.43 -2.62 4.41
C SER A 81 10.26 -2.63 5.39
N PHE A 82 9.04 -2.76 4.88
CA PHE A 82 7.84 -2.92 5.71
C PHE A 82 7.94 -4.18 6.58
N SER A 83 8.29 -5.34 6.01
CA SER A 83 8.38 -6.60 6.76
C SER A 83 9.45 -6.55 7.85
N MET A 84 10.61 -5.94 7.59
CA MET A 84 11.64 -5.76 8.61
C MET A 84 11.14 -4.91 9.79
N LEU A 85 10.36 -3.87 9.53
CA LEU A 85 9.81 -3.01 10.59
C LEU A 85 8.65 -3.67 11.34
N ALA A 86 7.77 -4.35 10.60
CA ALA A 86 6.56 -4.95 11.15
C ALA A 86 6.84 -6.22 11.98
N PHE A 87 7.90 -6.95 11.64
CA PHE A 87 8.22 -8.26 12.23
C PHE A 87 9.61 -8.33 12.89
N ALA A 88 10.28 -7.20 13.11
CA ALA A 88 11.53 -7.19 13.88
C ALA A 88 11.29 -7.79 15.27
N ASP A 89 11.94 -8.92 15.56
CA ASP A 89 11.99 -9.46 16.92
C ASP A 89 13.06 -8.69 17.72
N PRO A 90 12.71 -8.08 18.88
CA PRO A 90 13.69 -7.51 19.80
C PRO A 90 14.81 -8.49 20.21
N SER A 91 14.59 -9.80 20.09
CA SER A 91 15.55 -10.84 20.44
C SER A 91 16.69 -11.02 19.41
N ASP A 92 16.50 -10.60 18.16
CA ASP A 92 17.50 -10.70 17.09
C ASP A 92 18.67 -9.70 17.24
N VAL A 93 18.53 -8.70 18.12
CA VAL A 93 19.54 -7.64 18.35
C VAL A 93 20.64 -8.06 19.34
N ARG A 94 20.67 -9.33 19.78
CA ARG A 94 21.77 -9.85 20.62
C ARG A 94 22.99 -10.22 19.76
N ARG A 95 23.89 -9.25 19.54
CA ARG A 95 25.24 -9.51 19.05
C ARG A 95 26.30 -8.84 19.92
#